data_AF-A0A7L9BM41-F1
#
_entry.id   AF-A0A7L9BM41-F1
#
_cell.length_a   1.000
_cell.length_b   1.000
_cell.length_c   1.000
_cell.angle_alpha   90.00
_cell.angle_beta   90.00
_cell.angle_gamma   90.00
#
_symmetry.space_group_name_H-M   'P 1'
#
loop_
_entity.id
_entity.type
_entity.pdbx_description
1 polymer ?
#
loop_
_entity_poly.entity_id
_entity_poly.type
_entity_poly.pdbx_seq_one_letter_code
_entity_poly.pdbx_strand_id
1 'polypeptide(L)' 'MAETAEVRRKAQALLDSLIDARAMSEAHLASSSERDHLCALTGRSSLDNAIESTRRMIATLDRHIEMVSAAVGPGK' A
#
# COMPACT_ATOMS: atom_id res chain seq x y z
N MET A 1 -7.35 13.26 15.17
CA MET A 1 -6.04 13.45 14.50
C MET A 1 -5.07 12.31 14.75
N ALA A 2 -4.83 11.91 16.00
CA ALA A 2 -3.90 10.81 16.33
C ALA A 2 -4.29 9.46 15.68
N GLU A 3 -5.58 9.13 15.66
CA GLU A 3 -6.06 7.87 15.08
C GLU A 3 -5.83 7.78 13.56
N THR A 4 -6.20 8.82 12.79
CA THR A 4 -5.96 8.86 11.34
C THR A 4 -4.47 8.78 10.98
N ALA A 5 -3.62 9.48 11.74
CA ALA A 5 -2.17 9.41 11.58
C ALA A 5 -1.61 8.02 11.95
N GLU A 6 -2.17 7.36 12.96
CA GLU A 6 -1.80 5.99 13.32
C GLU A 6 -2.21 4.99 12.23
N VAL A 7 -3.42 5.11 11.68
CA VAL A 7 -3.87 4.28 10.57
C VAL A 7 -2.99 4.48 9.33
N ARG A 8 -2.58 5.73 9.03
CA ARG A 8 -1.62 6.02 7.96
C ARG A 8 -0.27 5.33 8.19
N ARG A 9 0.26 5.35 9.41
CA ARG A 9 1.51 4.64 9.76
C ARG A 9 1.37 3.13 9.58
N LYS A 10 0.26 2.54 10.02
CA LYS A 10 -0.02 1.11 9.82
C LYS A 10 -0.14 0.75 8.33
N ALA A 11 -0.82 1.58 7.54
CA ALA A 11 -0.94 1.39 6.10
C ALA A 11 0.43 1.48 5.40
N GLN A 12 1.30 2.39 5.83
CA GLN A 12 2.68 2.48 5.32
C GLN A 12 3.49 1.22 5.66
N ALA A 13 3.46 0.76 6.91
CA ALA A 13 4.16 -0.45 7.32
C ALA A 13 3.67 -1.71 6.56
N LEU A 14 2.37 -1.77 6.27
CA LEU A 14 1.80 -2.82 5.43
C LEU A 14 2.30 -2.72 3.99
N LEU A 15 2.36 -1.51 3.41
CA LEU A 15 2.88 -1.28 2.06
C LEU A 15 4.33 -1.76 1.94
N ASP A 16 5.18 -1.42 2.91
CA ASP A 16 6.59 -1.81 2.93
C ASP A 16 6.72 -3.34 2.97
N SER A 17 5.96 -4.00 3.86
CA SER A 17 5.91 -5.46 3.96
C SER A 17 5.44 -6.13 2.66
N LEU A 18 4.46 -5.54 1.95
CA LEU A 18 3.97 -6.07 0.68
C LEU A 18 5.01 -5.96 -0.44
N ILE A 19 5.79 -4.88 -0.44
CA ILE A 19 6.89 -4.68 -1.41
C ILE A 19 8.00 -5.71 -1.16
N ASP A 20 8.39 -5.92 0.09
CA ASP A 20 9.38 -6.94 0.45
C ASP A 20 8.89 -8.35 0.08
N ALA A 21 7.64 -8.68 0.40
CA ALA A 21 7.05 -9.97 0.04
C ALA A 21 7.02 -10.18 -1.49
N ARG A 22 6.74 -9.12 -2.27
CA ARG A 22 6.80 -9.16 -3.73
C ARG A 22 8.20 -9.45 -4.22
N ALA A 23 9.22 -8.76 -3.71
CA ALA A 23 10.61 -8.99 -4.10
C ALA A 23 11.07 -10.41 -3.76
N MET A 24 10.71 -10.92 -2.58
CA MET A 24 11.00 -12.31 -2.19
C MET A 24 10.30 -13.33 -3.08
N SER A 25 9.03 -13.08 -3.43
CA SER A 25 8.25 -13.94 -4.31
C SER A 25 8.81 -13.96 -5.74
N GLU A 26 9.16 -12.79 -6.29
CA GLU A 26 9.82 -12.67 -7.60
C GLU A 26 11.17 -13.41 -7.62
N ALA A 27 11.97 -13.28 -6.57
CA ALA A 27 13.23 -14.02 -6.44
C ALA A 27 13.01 -15.54 -6.38
N HIS A 28 11.97 -15.98 -5.65
CA HIS A 28 11.63 -17.41 -5.57
C HIS A 28 11.13 -17.96 -6.91
N LEU A 29 10.25 -17.25 -7.61
CA LEU A 29 9.75 -17.62 -8.95
C LEU A 29 10.83 -17.53 -10.04
N ALA A 30 11.87 -16.72 -9.85
CA ALA A 30 13.04 -16.74 -10.73
C ALA A 30 13.89 -18.00 -10.51
N SER A 31 13.93 -18.52 -9.28
CA SER A 31 14.68 -19.73 -8.90
C SER A 31 13.92 -21.04 -9.11
N SER A 32 12.60 -21.00 -8.99
CA SER A 32 11.68 -22.11 -9.16
C SER A 32 10.99 -21.92 -10.51
N SER A 33 11.01 -22.91 -11.40
CA SER A 33 10.35 -22.84 -12.72
C SER A 33 8.80 -22.78 -12.66
N GLU A 34 8.26 -22.39 -11.52
CA GLU A 34 6.85 -22.24 -11.20
C GLU A 34 6.41 -20.82 -11.59
N ARG A 35 5.37 -20.71 -12.40
CA ARG A 35 4.79 -19.41 -12.76
C ARG A 35 3.61 -19.13 -11.84
N ASP A 36 3.54 -17.90 -11.34
CA ASP A 36 2.32 -17.40 -10.71
C ASP A 36 1.19 -17.39 -11.76
N HIS A 37 0.24 -18.32 -11.61
CA HIS A 37 -0.86 -18.51 -12.56
C HIS A 37 -1.76 -17.28 -12.69
N LEU A 38 -1.86 -16.44 -11.65
CA LEU A 38 -2.65 -15.21 -11.69
C LEU A 38 -1.92 -14.11 -12.48
N CYS A 39 -0.60 -14.01 -12.29
CA CYS A 39 0.25 -13.12 -13.08
C CYS A 39 0.29 -13.56 -14.55
N ALA A 40 0.34 -14.86 -14.83
CA ALA A 40 0.33 -15.39 -16.19
C ALA A 40 -0.93 -15.00 -17.00
N LEU A 41 -2.07 -14.78 -16.32
CA LEU A 41 -3.34 -14.45 -16.96
C LEU A 41 -3.63 -12.94 -16.99
N THR A 42 -3.13 -12.17 -16.02
CA THR A 42 -3.50 -10.76 -15.84
C THR A 42 -2.33 -9.78 -15.97
N GLY A 43 -1.09 -10.29 -16.05
CA GLY A 43 0.13 -9.50 -15.99
C GLY A 43 0.40 -8.87 -14.62
N ARG A 44 -0.39 -9.21 -13.58
CA ARG A 44 -0.28 -8.69 -12.22
C ARG A 44 -0.42 -9.81 -11.20
N SER A 45 0.45 -9.84 -10.20
CA SER A 45 0.30 -10.74 -9.07
C SER A 45 -0.76 -10.23 -8.09
N SER A 46 -1.24 -11.11 -7.20
CA SER A 46 -2.06 -10.70 -6.06
C SER A 46 -1.37 -9.65 -5.19
N LEU A 47 -0.02 -9.69 -5.11
CA LEU A 47 0.79 -8.72 -4.37
C LEU A 47 0.77 -7.34 -5.05
N ASP A 48 0.84 -7.27 -6.38
CA ASP A 48 0.71 -6.02 -7.12
C ASP A 48 -0.65 -5.35 -6.86
N ASN A 49 -1.73 -6.13 -6.85
CA ASN A 49 -3.06 -5.62 -6.54
C ASN A 49 -3.17 -5.12 -5.09
N ALA A 50 -2.55 -5.83 -4.13
CA ALA A 50 -2.53 -5.42 -2.72
C ALA A 50 -1.71 -4.13 -2.51
N ILE A 51 -0.55 -3.99 -3.18
CA ILE A 51 0.30 -2.79 -3.15
C ILE A 51 -0.48 -1.59 -3.68
N GLU A 52 -1.10 -1.72 -4.85
CA GLU A 52 -1.87 -0.62 -5.47
C GLU A 52 -3.07 -0.21 -4.61
N SER A 53 -3.78 -1.18 -4.02
CA SER A 53 -4.86 -0.90 -3.08
C SER A 53 -4.37 -0.12 -1.85
N THR A 54 -3.25 -0.54 -1.26
CA THR A 54 -2.67 0.10 -0.06
C THR A 54 -2.18 1.51 -0.36
N ARG A 55 -1.58 1.74 -1.53
CA ARG A 55 -1.19 3.09 -2.01
C ARG A 55 -2.39 4.03 -2.11
N ARG A 56 -3.51 3.55 -2.66
CA ARG A 56 -4.77 4.34 -2.74
C ARG A 56 -5.34 4.67 -1.36
N MET A 57 -5.20 3.74 -0.41
CA MET A 57 -5.60 3.95 0.98
C MET A 57 -4.78 5.07 1.62
N ILE A 58 -3.45 5.02 1.50
CA ILE A 58 -2.54 6.07 2.02
C ILE A 58 -2.88 7.43 1.41
N ALA A 59 -3.06 7.51 0.09
CA ALA A 59 -3.43 8.76 -0.59
C ALA A 59 -4.78 9.33 -0.12
N THR A 60 -5.69 8.49 0.35
CA THR A 60 -6.98 8.93 0.91
C THR A 60 -6.81 9.42 2.34
N LEU A 61 -6.01 8.73 3.14
CA LEU A 61 -5.68 9.14 4.51
C LEU A 61 -4.91 10.47 4.52
N ASP A 62 -3.97 10.66 3.61
CA ASP A 62 -3.21 11.91 3.49
C ASP A 62 -4.15 13.09 3.17
N ARG A 63 -5.05 12.93 2.18
CA ARG A 63 -6.08 13.94 1.88
C ARG A 63 -6.96 14.26 3.10
N HIS A 64 -7.34 13.25 3.88
CA HIS A 64 -8.14 13.46 5.09
C HIS A 64 -7.37 14.23 6.17
N ILE A 65 -6.10 13.92 6.36
CA ILE A 65 -5.23 14.64 7.30
C ILE A 65 -5.09 16.11 6.85
N GLU A 66 -4.83 16.36 5.57
CA GLU A 66 -4.70 17.71 5.02
C GLU A 66 -5.98 18.54 5.17
N MET A 67 -7.14 17.97 4.84
CA MET A 67 -8.44 18.66 5.00
C MET A 67 -8.72 19.04 6.46
N VAL A 68 -8.44 18.12 7.39
CA VAL A 68 -8.67 18.36 8.82
C VAL A 68 -7.65 19.36 9.38
N SER A 69 -6.39 19.33 8.94
CA SER A 69 -5.39 20.33 9.31
C SER A 69 -5.74 21.71 8.76
N ALA A 70 -6.27 21.82 7.55
CA ALA A 70 -6.71 23.08 6.95
C ALA A 70 -7.96 23.65 7.67
N ALA A 71 -8.88 22.80 8.12
CA ALA A 71 -10.07 23.21 8.87
C ALA A 71 -9.77 23.72 10.29
N VAL A 72 -8.57 23.46 10.82
CA VAL A 72 -8.14 23.85 12.18
C VAL A 72 -7.16 25.05 12.17
N GLY A 73 -6.94 25.68 11.00
CA GLY A 73 -6.23 26.97 10.88
C GLY A 73 -7.02 28.16 11.47
N PRO A 74 -6.35 29.25 11.90
CA PRO A 74 -6.80 30.10 13.00
C PRO A 74 -7.98 31.01 12.66
N GLY A 75 -8.97 31.02 13.55
CA GLY A 75 -9.73 32.20 13.99
C GLY A 75 -10.50 33.02 12.95
N LYS A 76 -11.83 32.94 13.03
CA LYS A 76 -12.61 34.17 13.22
C LYS A 76 -13.07 34.21 14.67
#